data_AF-X1CQF0-F1
#
_entry.id   AF-X1CQF0-F1
#
_cell.length_a   1.000
_cell.length_b   1.000
_cell.length_c   1.000
_cell.angle_alpha   90.00
_cell.angle_beta   90.00
_cell.angle_gamma   90.00
#
_symmetry.space_group_name_H-M   'P 1'
#
loop_
_entity.id
_entity.type
_entity.pdbx_description
1 polymer ?
#
loop_
_entity_poly.entity_id
_entity_poly.type
_entity_poly.pdbx_seq_one_letter_code
_entity_poly.pdbx_strand_id
1 'polypeptide(L)' 'YLHVFDWPDNRQLIVPRLENKVKKAYLLADKTQKQLAVIRDNIGNVVIKVPEKPLDLADTVIVLEVKGNLEVK' A
#
# COMPACT_ATOMS: atom_id res chain seq x y z
N TYR A 1 -1.63 -8.28 -2.65
CA TYR A 1 -0.23 -7.86 -2.62
C TYR A 1 -0.04 -6.80 -3.69
N LEU A 2 0.74 -5.76 -3.38
CA LEU A 2 1.06 -4.69 -4.31
C LEU A 2 2.55 -4.78 -4.62
N HIS A 3 2.90 -5.04 -5.88
CA HIS A 3 4.27 -4.97 -6.35
C HIS A 3 4.56 -3.53 -6.78
N VAL A 4 5.63 -2.96 -6.25
CA VAL A 4 6.02 -1.56 -6.50
C VAL A 4 7.40 -1.56 -7.14
N PHE A 5 7.40 -1.46 -8.47
CA PHE A 5 8.61 -1.40 -9.28
C PHE A 5 9.17 0.03 -9.33
N ASP A 6 8.29 1.03 -9.39
CA ASP A 6 8.66 2.46 -9.37
C ASP A 6 8.26 3.07 -8.04
N TRP A 7 9.26 3.37 -7.20
CA TRP A 7 9.02 3.91 -5.86
C TRP A 7 8.61 5.40 -5.91
N PRO A 8 7.52 5.81 -5.23
CA PRO A 8 7.02 7.18 -5.34
C PRO A 8 7.89 8.18 -4.57
N ASP A 9 8.39 9.21 -5.26
CA ASP A 9 9.21 10.28 -4.66
C ASP A 9 8.46 11.09 -3.59
N ASN A 10 7.14 11.25 -3.75
CA ASN A 10 6.28 11.96 -2.81
C ASN A 10 5.86 11.09 -1.60
N ARG A 11 6.38 9.86 -1.51
CA ARG A 11 6.11 8.88 -0.44
C ARG A 11 4.63 8.48 -0.32
N GLN A 12 3.86 8.60 -1.40
CA GLN A 12 2.45 8.24 -1.45
C GLN A 12 2.22 7.24 -2.57
N LEU A 13 1.91 6.00 -2.20
CA LEU A 13 1.45 4.99 -3.14
C LEU A 13 -0.07 5.06 -3.24
N ILE A 14 -0.57 5.40 -4.43
CA ILE A 14 -2.00 5.49 -4.71
C ILE A 14 -2.47 4.14 -5.26
N VAL A 15 -3.50 3.58 -4.63
CA VAL A 15 -4.20 2.36 -5.04
C VAL A 15 -5.61 2.75 -5.46
N PRO A 16 -5.82 3.03 -6.76
CA PRO A 16 -7.12 3.45 -7.25
C PRO A 16 -8.11 2.28 -7.27
N ARG A 17 -9.40 2.59 -7.28
CA ARG A 17 -10.51 1.65 -7.49
C ARG A 17 -10.63 0.48 -6.49
N LEU A 18 -9.88 0.54 -5.37
CA LEU A 18 -10.04 -0.39 -4.27
C LEU A 18 -11.18 0.06 -3.35
N GLU A 19 -12.28 -0.69 -3.36
CA GLU A 19 -13.49 -0.36 -2.58
C GLU A 19 -13.42 -0.89 -1.15
N ASN A 20 -12.63 -1.94 -0.90
CA ASN A 20 -12.57 -2.56 0.42
C ASN A 20 -12.10 -1.60 1.53
N LYS A 21 -12.60 -1.84 2.76
CA LYS A 21 -11.96 -1.29 3.96
C LYS A 21 -10.59 -1.95 4.16
N VAL A 22 -9.54 -1.14 4.11
CA VAL A 22 -8.17 -1.57 4.48
C VAL A 22 -8.07 -1.76 5.99
N LYS A 23 -7.57 -2.92 6.42
CA LYS A 23 -7.30 -3.25 7.82
C LYS A 23 -5.87 -2.93 8.22
N LYS A 24 -4.92 -3.28 7.36
CA LYS A 24 -3.47 -3.14 7.61
C LYS A 24 -2.74 -3.02 6.27
N ALA A 25 -1.69 -2.22 6.24
CA ALA A 25 -0.70 -2.21 5.17
C ALA A 25 0.70 -2.30 5.80
N TYR A 26 1.59 -3.10 5.22
CA TYR A 26 2.98 -3.23 5.66
C TYR A 26 3.86 -3.78 4.53
N LEU A 27 5.17 -3.59 4.66
CA LEU A 27 6.13 -4.12 3.70
C LEU A 27 6.35 -5.61 3.95
N LEU A 28 6.27 -6.43 2.90
CA LEU A 28 6.39 -7.88 3.02
C LEU A 28 7.75 -8.29 3.62
N ALA A 29 8.82 -7.59 3.24
CA ALA A 29 10.18 -7.84 3.72
C ALA A 29 10.46 -7.29 5.15
N ASP A 30 9.56 -6.48 5.71
CA ASP A 30 9.68 -6.01 7.09
C ASP A 30 9.19 -7.09 8.08
N LYS A 31 10.14 -7.74 8.75
CA LYS A 31 9.87 -8.78 9.77
C LYS A 31 9.04 -8.28 10.94
N THR A 32 9.07 -6.98 11.24
CA THR A 32 8.23 -6.39 12.30
C THR A 32 6.80 -6.13 11.85
N GLN A 33 6.56 -6.22 10.53
CA GLN A 33 5.30 -5.88 9.87
C GLN A 33 4.76 -4.52 10.36
N LYS A 34 5.64 -3.51 10.41
CA LYS A 34 5.30 -2.19 10.89
C LYS A 34 4.17 -1.63 10.04
N GLN A 35 3.09 -1.22 10.72
CA GLN A 35 1.92 -0.70 10.05
C GLN A 35 2.25 0.62 9.34
N LEU A 36 1.93 0.67 8.05
CA LEU A 36 1.96 1.87 7.24
C LEU A 36 0.67 2.66 7.43
N ALA A 37 0.77 3.99 7.36
CA ALA A 37 -0.41 4.84 7.40
C ALA A 37 -1.18 4.72 6.10
N VAL A 38 -2.50 4.57 6.20
CA VAL A 38 -3.40 4.44 5.06
C VAL A 38 -4.55 5.42 5.24
N ILE A 39 -4.83 6.19 4.20
CA ILE A 39 -5.98 7.11 4.13
C ILE A 39 -6.77 6.87 2.85
N ARG A 40 -7.99 7.41 2.79
CA ARG A 40 -8.69 7.60 1.52
C ARG A 40 -8.62 9.07 1.13
N ASP A 41 -8.31 9.35 -0.14
CA ASP A 41 -8.38 10.71 -0.67
C ASP A 41 -9.82 11.15 -0.97
N ASN A 42 -9.99 12.37 -1.46
CA ASN A 42 -11.30 12.97 -1.73
C ASN A 42 -12.09 12.31 -2.87
N ILE A 43 -11.42 11.56 -3.75
CA ILE A 43 -12.04 10.84 -4.86
C ILE A 43 -12.13 9.33 -4.57
N GLY A 44 -11.76 8.91 -3.36
CA GLY A 44 -11.93 7.56 -2.87
C GLY A 44 -10.74 6.63 -3.11
N ASN A 45 -9.61 7.09 -3.63
CA ASN A 45 -8.44 6.22 -3.76
C ASN A 45 -7.86 5.89 -2.39
N VAL A 46 -7.31 4.69 -2.25
CA VAL A 46 -6.52 4.33 -1.07
C VAL A 46 -5.11 4.89 -1.26
N VAL A 47 -4.63 5.68 -0.29
CA VAL A 47 -3.28 6.24 -0.29
C VAL A 47 -2.50 5.64 0.86
N ILE A 48 -1.40 4.95 0.53
CA ILE A 48 -0.50 4.32 1.49
C ILE A 48 0.75 5.19 1.62
N LYS A 49 1.04 5.66 2.84
CA LYS A 49 2.28 6.40 3.11
C LYS A 49 3.43 5.41 3.23
N VAL A 50 4.41 5.55 2.36
CA VAL A 50 5.57 4.65 2.30
C VAL A 50 6.84 5.29 2.89
N PRO A 51 7.85 4.48 3.25
CA PRO A 51 9.18 5.01 3.59
C PRO A 51 9.81 5.81 2.46
N GLU A 52 10.84 6.58 2.80
CA GLU A 52 11.59 7.39 1.83
C GLU A 52 12.28 6.54 0.75
N LYS A 53 12.76 5.35 1.13
CA LYS A 53 13.42 4.41 0.22
C LYS A 53 12.66 3.08 0.19
N PRO A 54 12.62 2.41 -0.96
CA PRO A 54 12.14 1.04 -1.04
C PRO A 54 13.04 0.09 -0.24
N LEU A 55 12.52 -1.10 0.09
CA LEU A 55 13.33 -2.15 0.74
C LEU A 55 14.11 -2.96 -0.30
N ASP A 56 13.57 -3.04 -1.50
CA ASP A 56 14.16 -3.67 -2.67
C ASP A 56 14.02 -2.71 -3.86
N LEU A 57 15.14 -2.44 -4.56
CA LEU A 57 15.19 -1.48 -5.67
C LEU A 57 14.52 -2.00 -6.94
N ALA A 58 14.40 -3.31 -7.11
CA ALA A 58 13.78 -3.93 -8.27
C ALA A 58 12.28 -4.15 -8.05
N ASP A 59 11.88 -4.67 -6.88
CA ASP A 59 10.47 -4.94 -6.56
C ASP A 59 10.21 -4.93 -5.05
N THR A 60 9.65 -3.83 -4.54
CA THR A 60 9.17 -3.79 -3.16
C THR A 60 7.70 -4.20 -3.09
N VAL A 61 7.42 -5.25 -2.32
CA VAL A 61 6.05 -5.75 -2.12
C VAL A 61 5.41 -5.20 -0.85
N ILE A 62 4.22 -4.62 -0.98
CA ILE A 62 3.35 -4.21 0.13
C ILE A 62 2.20 -5.21 0.28
N VAL A 63 2.03 -5.71 1.51
CA VAL A 63 0.85 -6.49 1.89
C VAL A 63 -0.27 -5.52 2.23
N LEU A 64 -1.43 -5.72 1.61
CA LEU A 64 -2.64 -4.96 1.88
C LEU A 64 -3.73 -5.91 2.36
N GLU A 65 -4.03 -5.86 3.66
CA GLU A 65 -5.08 -6.66 4.27
C GLU A 65 -6.40 -5.91 4.16
N VAL A 66 -7.40 -6.56 3.58
CA VAL A 66 -8.73 -5.97 3.35
C VAL A 66 -9.82 -6.72 4.11
N LYS A 67 -10.95 -6.06 4.36
CA LYS A 67 -12.15 -6.71 4.91
C LYS A 67 -12.95 -7.35 3.76
N GLY A 68 -13.28 -8.63 3.94
CA GLY A 68 -14.13 -9.39 3.00
C GLY A 68 -13.37 -9.91 1.80
N ASN A 69 -14.12 -10.30 0.77
CA ASN A 69 -13.55 -10.65 -0.53
C ASN A 69 -13.00 -9.40 -1.21
N LEU A 70 -11.98 -9.56 -2.05
CA LEU A 70 -11.38 -8.44 -2.76
C LEU A 70 -12.36 -7.83 -3.76
N GLU A 71 -12.52 -6.51 -3.71
CA GLU A 71 -13.42 -5.70 -4.55
C GLU A 71 -12.61 -4.59 -5.22
N VAL A 72 -12.35 -4.78 -6.52
CA VAL A 72 -11.63 -3.81 -7.36
C VAL A 72 -12.47 -3.53 -8.60
N LYS A 73 -12.59 -2.26 -8.97
CA LYS A 73 -13.31 -1.81 -10.18
C LYS A 73 -12.37 -1.34 -11.29
#